data_AF-A0A1T5EJL1-F1
#
_entry.id   AF-A0A1T5EJL1-F1
#
_cell.length_a   1.000
_cell.length_b   1.000
_cell.length_c   1.000
_cell.angle_alpha   90.00
_cell.angle_beta   90.00
_cell.angle_gamma   90.00
#
_symmetry.space_group_name_H-M   'P 1'
#
loop_
_entity.id
_entity.type
_entity.pdbx_description
1 polymer ?
#
loop_
_entity_poly.entity_id
_entity_poly.type
_entity_poly.pdbx_seq_one_letter_code
_entity_poly.pdbx_strand_id
1 'polypeptide(L)'
;MKKIISSFPLLFVILSISSCSFAPKEDQHPDVATLDELIAANKVDVVEEIDSTLMHTLRMWNDSLYYSKKQLHVVQEVATEEGEKSMGISTIKNEFQLKNIYTGKTYILDTVPSTSEILADKNQHLLLNNMLYFAPTYAVKERADSTTIQNGFTAIDQKVEDLKTALPEFDESIVYKWTNGRLPSYQEIFYYELDGQRFKTLGSECYRINSNPKYFYNSRIGIMKIK
;
A
#
# COMPACT_ATOMS: atom_id res chain seq x y z
N MET A 1 -5.77 93.58 19.52
CA MET A 1 -6.41 93.32 18.21
C MET A 1 -5.43 92.57 17.32
N LYS A 2 -5.87 91.46 16.70
CA LYS A 2 -5.28 90.72 15.55
C LYS A 2 -3.90 90.04 15.75
N LYS A 3 -3.58 88.88 15.19
CA LYS A 3 -4.31 87.69 14.69
C LYS A 3 -3.22 86.63 14.41
N ILE A 4 -3.35 85.47 15.07
CA ILE A 4 -3.15 84.08 14.62
C ILE A 4 -2.27 83.87 13.37
N ILE A 5 -1.09 83.27 13.58
CA ILE A 5 -0.42 82.37 12.62
C ILE A 5 0.03 81.14 13.42
N SER A 6 -0.62 80.00 13.19
CA SER A 6 -0.18 78.67 13.64
C SER A 6 -0.82 77.68 12.69
N SER A 7 -0.13 77.33 11.62
CA SER A 7 0.56 76.03 11.49
C SER A 7 -0.38 74.86 11.69
N PHE A 8 -0.91 74.36 10.57
CA PHE A 8 -1.37 72.97 10.42
C PHE A 8 -0.22 72.03 10.80
N PRO A 9 -0.50 70.88 11.45
CA PRO A 9 -0.46 69.68 10.63
C PRO A 9 -1.50 68.60 11.00
N LEU A 10 -1.99 67.97 9.93
CA LEU A 10 -1.98 66.52 9.74
C LEU A 10 -2.73 65.66 10.77
N LEU A 11 -4.01 65.46 10.47
CA LEU A 11 -4.84 64.37 10.96
C LEU A 11 -4.23 63.02 10.48
N PHE A 12 -3.24 62.49 11.19
CA PHE A 12 -2.78 61.10 11.02
C PHE A 12 -3.82 60.18 11.66
N VAL A 13 -4.79 59.73 10.85
CA VAL A 13 -5.57 58.54 11.15
C VAL A 13 -4.58 57.38 11.15
N ILE A 14 -4.14 56.98 12.35
CA ILE A 14 -3.43 55.71 12.56
C ILE A 14 -4.45 54.62 12.26
N LEU A 15 -4.50 54.23 10.99
CA LEU A 15 -4.92 52.90 10.57
C LEU A 15 -4.00 51.91 11.28
N SER A 16 -4.40 51.47 12.46
CA SER A 16 -3.93 50.22 13.05
C SER A 16 -4.48 49.09 12.16
N ILE A 17 -3.84 48.93 11.01
CA ILE A 17 -3.88 47.70 10.23
C ILE A 17 -3.25 46.68 11.18
N SER A 18 -4.11 45.96 11.88
CA SER A 18 -3.78 44.69 12.50
C SER A 18 -3.16 43.88 11.38
N SER A 19 -1.84 43.84 11.37
CA SER A 19 -1.06 43.00 10.48
C SER A 19 -1.42 41.59 10.90
N CYS A 20 -2.45 41.02 10.26
CA CYS A 20 -2.57 39.59 10.13
C CYS A 20 -1.19 39.13 9.68
N SER A 21 -0.46 38.52 10.60
CA SER A 21 0.86 38.01 10.35
C SER A 21 0.71 36.95 9.28
N PHE A 22 0.95 37.32 8.03
CA PHE A 22 1.21 36.41 6.91
C PHE A 22 2.60 35.79 7.04
N ALA A 23 3.08 35.58 8.28
CA ALA A 23 4.14 34.63 8.52
C ALA A 23 3.50 33.26 8.28
N PRO A 24 4.00 32.44 7.35
CA PRO A 24 3.60 31.04 7.30
C PRO A 24 3.87 30.51 8.70
N LYS A 25 2.84 30.02 9.38
CA LYS A 25 3.04 29.30 10.64
C LYS A 25 4.07 28.22 10.30
N GLU A 26 5.21 28.25 11.00
CA GLU A 26 6.13 27.13 10.97
C GLU A 26 5.31 25.88 11.21
N ASP A 27 5.55 24.89 10.36
CA ASP A 27 4.98 23.57 10.46
C ASP A 27 5.15 23.09 11.91
N GLN A 28 4.03 22.96 12.64
CA GLN A 28 4.05 22.59 14.05
C GLN A 28 4.17 21.08 14.25
N HIS A 29 4.25 20.33 13.15
CA HIS A 29 4.34 18.88 13.20
C HIS A 29 5.73 18.41 13.63
N PRO A 30 5.84 17.32 14.40
CA PRO A 30 7.12 16.79 14.86
C PRO A 30 8.02 16.39 13.69
N ASP A 31 9.28 16.82 13.75
CA ASP A 31 10.29 16.39 12.79
C ASP A 31 10.75 14.97 13.10
N VAL A 32 10.01 13.99 12.55
CA VAL A 32 10.31 12.57 12.62
C VAL A 32 10.78 12.05 11.27
N ALA A 33 11.55 10.96 11.30
CA ALA A 33 12.04 10.29 10.11
C ALA A 33 10.89 9.79 9.23
N THR A 34 11.10 9.85 7.92
CA THR A 34 10.20 9.22 6.94
C THR A 34 10.36 7.70 6.95
N LEU A 35 9.34 6.98 6.50
CA LEU A 35 9.42 5.52 6.35
C LEU A 35 10.58 5.09 5.44
N ASP A 36 10.82 5.80 4.33
CA ASP A 36 11.95 5.53 3.44
C ASP A 36 13.31 5.70 4.15
N GLU A 37 13.46 6.72 4.99
CA GLU A 37 14.65 6.93 5.82
C GLU A 37 14.83 5.81 6.86
N LEU A 38 13.73 5.30 7.44
CA LEU A 38 13.80 4.17 8.37
C LEU A 38 14.21 2.87 7.67
N ILE A 39 13.73 2.63 6.44
CA ILE A 39 14.15 1.49 5.61
C ILE A 39 15.63 1.62 5.27
N ALA A 40 16.07 2.79 4.80
CA ALA A 40 17.48 3.06 4.47
C ALA A 40 18.41 2.93 5.69
N ALA A 41 17.93 3.32 6.88
CA ALA A 41 18.63 3.16 8.14
C ALA A 41 18.53 1.75 8.74
N ASN A 42 17.94 0.80 8.03
CA ASN A 42 17.78 -0.60 8.45
C ASN A 42 16.98 -0.76 9.76
N LYS A 43 16.07 0.18 10.07
CA LYS A 43 15.17 0.14 11.23
C LYS A 43 13.82 -0.51 10.92
N VAL A 44 13.47 -0.58 9.63
CA VAL A 44 12.28 -1.25 9.11
C VAL A 44 12.72 -2.23 8.03
N ASP A 45 12.30 -3.49 8.14
CA ASP A 45 12.47 -4.49 7.10
C ASP A 45 11.28 -4.49 6.15
N VAL A 46 11.54 -4.57 4.84
CA VAL A 46 10.53 -4.89 3.83
C VAL A 46 10.42 -6.41 3.73
N VAL A 47 9.27 -6.96 4.13
CA VAL A 47 9.02 -8.41 4.15
C VAL A 47 8.52 -8.89 2.79
N GLU A 48 7.61 -8.13 2.18
CA GLU A 48 7.14 -8.36 0.81
C GLU A 48 6.88 -7.00 0.14
N GLU A 49 7.53 -6.77 -0.99
CA GLU A 49 7.42 -5.54 -1.75
C GLU A 49 6.32 -5.62 -2.82
N ILE A 50 5.56 -4.53 -2.97
CA ILE A 50 4.64 -4.36 -4.07
C ILE A 50 5.42 -3.93 -5.32
N ASP A 51 5.51 -4.82 -6.30
CA ASP A 51 5.89 -4.46 -7.65
C ASP A 51 4.88 -3.47 -8.28
N SER A 52 5.26 -2.20 -8.35
CA SER A 52 4.45 -1.12 -8.93
C SER A 52 4.45 -1.10 -10.47
N THR A 53 5.29 -1.92 -11.11
CA THR A 53 5.37 -1.98 -12.58
C THR A 53 4.35 -2.94 -13.20
N LEU A 54 3.74 -3.78 -12.35
CA LEU A 54 2.76 -4.79 -12.74
C LEU A 54 1.46 -4.61 -11.94
N MET A 55 0.38 -5.22 -12.43
CA MET A 55 -0.80 -5.41 -11.59
C MET A 55 -0.46 -6.42 -10.49
N HIS A 56 -0.12 -5.92 -9.31
CA HIS A 56 0.23 -6.72 -8.15
C HIS A 56 -0.77 -6.47 -7.02
N THR A 57 -1.45 -7.54 -6.60
CA THR A 57 -2.32 -7.55 -5.41
C THR A 57 -1.61 -8.23 -4.26
N LEU A 58 -1.60 -7.58 -3.09
CA LEU A 58 -1.06 -8.13 -1.84
C LEU A 58 -2.12 -7.98 -0.74
N ARG A 59 -2.56 -9.09 -0.15
CA ARG A 59 -3.70 -9.11 0.78
C ARG A 59 -3.52 -10.16 1.88
N MET A 60 -3.99 -9.86 3.08
CA MET A 60 -3.94 -10.78 4.21
C MET A 60 -5.03 -11.85 4.10
N TRP A 61 -4.63 -13.10 4.06
CA TRP A 61 -5.53 -14.23 4.07
C TRP A 61 -6.06 -14.52 5.48
N ASN A 62 -5.19 -14.43 6.48
CA ASN A 62 -5.52 -14.51 7.90
C ASN A 62 -4.38 -13.90 8.74
N ASP A 63 -4.46 -14.11 10.06
CA ASP A 63 -3.51 -13.69 11.09
C ASP A 63 -2.02 -14.04 10.85
N SER A 64 -1.70 -14.94 9.92
CA SER A 64 -0.30 -15.27 9.62
C SER A 64 -0.01 -15.49 8.14
N LEU A 65 -1.04 -15.58 7.31
CA LEU A 65 -0.94 -15.87 5.89
C LEU A 65 -1.35 -14.66 5.07
N TYR A 66 -0.61 -14.41 4.00
CA TYR A 66 -0.98 -13.45 2.96
C TYR A 66 -0.86 -14.12 1.60
N TYR A 67 -1.61 -13.60 0.64
CA TYR A 67 -1.40 -13.96 -0.76
C TYR A 67 -0.93 -12.76 -1.58
N SER A 68 -0.09 -13.08 -2.56
CA SER A 68 0.38 -12.17 -3.61
C SER A 68 -0.12 -12.69 -4.95
N LYS A 69 -0.65 -11.81 -5.78
CA LYS A 69 -1.10 -12.09 -7.15
C LYS A 69 -0.46 -11.08 -8.10
N LYS A 70 0.49 -11.53 -8.93
CA LYS A 70 1.24 -10.70 -9.88
C LYS A 70 0.85 -11.04 -11.31
N GLN A 71 0.46 -10.05 -12.10
CA GLN A 71 0.18 -10.25 -13.53
C GLN A 71 1.48 -10.32 -14.33
N LEU A 72 1.64 -11.38 -15.13
CA LEU A 72 2.80 -11.65 -15.97
C LEU A 72 2.40 -11.63 -17.45
N HIS A 73 3.24 -10.99 -18.27
CA HIS A 73 3.17 -11.08 -19.73
C HIS A 73 4.11 -12.18 -20.21
N VAL A 74 3.55 -13.25 -20.75
CA VAL A 74 4.34 -14.37 -21.29
C VAL A 74 4.28 -14.31 -22.81
N VAL A 75 5.42 -14.02 -23.43
CA VAL A 75 5.60 -14.08 -24.89
C VAL A 75 6.08 -15.47 -25.25
N GLN A 76 5.31 -16.19 -26.06
CA GLN A 76 5.75 -17.45 -26.66
C GLN A 76 6.15 -17.20 -28.11
N GLU A 77 7.42 -17.45 -28.41
CA GLU A 77 7.91 -17.47 -29.80
C GLU A 77 7.43 -18.75 -30.46
N VAL A 78 6.56 -18.62 -31.46
CA VAL A 78 6.19 -19.73 -32.32
C VAL A 78 7.19 -19.75 -33.46
N ALA A 79 8.01 -20.80 -33.54
CA ALA A 79 8.88 -21.02 -34.68
C ALA A 79 8.01 -21.32 -35.90
N THR A 80 7.90 -20.35 -36.82
CA THR A 80 7.38 -20.57 -38.16
C THR A 80 8.48 -21.16 -39.04
N GLU A 81 8.11 -22.10 -39.92
CA GLU A 81 9.01 -22.65 -40.93
C GLU A 81 9.62 -21.50 -41.77
N GLU A 82 10.84 -21.75 -42.27
CA GLU A 82 11.79 -20.77 -42.81
C GLU A 82 11.15 -19.62 -43.63
N GLY A 83 11.25 -18.39 -43.10
CA GLY A 83 11.07 -17.16 -43.88
C GLY A 83 10.03 -16.16 -43.35
N GLU A 84 9.13 -16.55 -42.45
CA GLU A 84 8.14 -15.63 -41.87
C GLU A 84 8.55 -15.12 -40.47
N LYS A 85 8.34 -13.82 -40.23
CA LYS A 85 8.54 -13.19 -38.91
C LYS A 85 7.74 -13.95 -37.86
N SER A 86 8.41 -14.50 -36.86
CA SER A 86 7.78 -15.16 -35.72
C SER A 86 6.72 -14.26 -35.10
N MET A 87 5.45 -14.64 -35.21
CA MET A 87 4.36 -13.94 -34.53
C MET A 87 4.34 -14.43 -33.08
N GLY A 88 4.92 -13.65 -32.18
CA GLY A 88 4.90 -13.96 -30.75
C GLY A 88 3.47 -13.92 -30.23
N ILE A 89 2.94 -15.04 -29.73
CA ILE A 89 1.66 -15.04 -29.05
C ILE A 89 1.92 -14.54 -27.63
N SER A 90 1.37 -13.38 -27.30
CA SER A 90 1.40 -12.86 -25.93
C SER A 90 0.21 -13.42 -25.15
N THR A 91 0.48 -14.03 -24.00
CA THR A 91 -0.55 -14.49 -23.06
C THR A 91 -0.36 -13.82 -21.72
N ILE A 92 -1.46 -13.44 -21.07
CA ILE A 92 -1.44 -12.84 -19.74
C ILE A 92 -1.73 -13.94 -18.73
N LYS A 93 -0.85 -14.09 -17.74
CA LYS A 93 -0.99 -15.04 -16.64
C LYS A 93 -0.94 -14.30 -15.30
N ASN A 94 -1.43 -14.92 -14.25
CA ASN A 94 -1.26 -14.47 -12.88
C ASN A 94 -0.36 -15.48 -12.14
N GLU A 95 0.75 -15.01 -11.59
CA GLU A 95 1.48 -15.74 -10.57
C GLU A 95 0.77 -15.54 -9.23
N PHE A 96 0.44 -16.63 -8.57
CA PHE A 96 -0.18 -16.63 -7.25
C PHE A 96 0.78 -17.24 -6.24
N GLN A 97 0.97 -16.54 -5.12
CA GLN A 97 1.77 -17.00 -4.00
C GLN A 97 0.94 -16.94 -2.71
N LEU A 98 0.99 -17.98 -1.88
CA LEU A 98 0.49 -17.97 -0.51
C LEU A 98 1.67 -18.17 0.44
N LYS A 99 1.88 -17.23 1.36
CA LYS A 99 3.06 -17.21 2.25
C LYS A 99 2.68 -16.96 3.69
N ASN A 100 3.51 -17.42 4.62
CA ASN A 100 3.44 -17.03 6.02
C ASN A 100 4.41 -15.89 6.33
N ILE A 101 3.86 -14.81 6.90
CA ILE A 101 4.58 -13.56 7.19
C ILE A 101 5.70 -13.72 8.23
N TYR A 102 5.53 -14.62 9.20
CA TYR A 102 6.45 -14.77 10.33
C TYR A 102 7.62 -15.71 10.02
N THR A 103 7.35 -16.76 9.23
CA THR A 103 8.32 -17.81 8.89
C THR A 103 8.95 -17.60 7.51
N GLY A 104 8.36 -16.77 6.66
CA GLY A 104 8.75 -16.62 5.25
C GLY A 104 8.41 -17.84 4.39
N LYS A 105 7.74 -18.86 4.93
CA LYS A 105 7.41 -20.09 4.19
C LYS A 105 6.38 -19.80 3.10
N THR A 106 6.72 -20.17 1.87
CA THR A 106 5.76 -20.25 0.75
C THR A 106 5.04 -21.60 0.77
N TYR A 107 3.71 -21.55 0.81
CA TYR A 107 2.83 -22.72 0.78
C TYR A 107 2.40 -23.09 -0.63
N ILE A 108 2.03 -22.08 -1.42
CA ILE A 108 1.58 -22.24 -2.79
C ILE A 108 2.36 -21.25 -3.63
N LEU A 109 2.87 -21.74 -4.76
CA LEU A 109 3.42 -20.95 -5.84
C LEU A 109 2.92 -21.59 -7.14
N ASP A 110 2.06 -20.89 -7.86
CA ASP A 110 1.47 -21.40 -9.10
C ASP A 110 1.27 -20.26 -10.10
N THR A 111 1.20 -20.60 -11.38
CA THR A 111 0.94 -19.64 -12.46
C THR A 111 -0.29 -20.07 -13.22
N VAL A 112 -1.33 -19.26 -13.17
CA VAL A 112 -2.63 -19.54 -13.77
C VAL A 112 -2.97 -18.55 -14.89
N PRO A 113 -3.83 -18.91 -15.85
CA PRO A 113 -4.41 -17.93 -16.76
C PRO A 113 -4.98 -16.73 -16.01
N SER A 114 -4.86 -15.53 -16.56
CA SER A 114 -5.33 -14.32 -15.87
C SER A 114 -6.83 -14.30 -15.58
N THR A 115 -7.60 -15.08 -16.35
CA THR A 115 -9.05 -15.28 -16.21
C THR A 115 -9.43 -16.32 -15.17
N SER A 116 -8.47 -17.09 -14.63
CA SER A 116 -8.75 -18.11 -13.63
C SER A 116 -9.12 -17.44 -12.30
N GLU A 117 -10.28 -17.81 -11.76
CA GLU A 117 -10.65 -17.43 -10.41
C GLU A 117 -9.85 -18.22 -9.38
N ILE A 118 -9.50 -17.55 -8.30
CA ILE A 118 -8.89 -18.15 -7.12
C ILE A 118 -9.98 -18.18 -6.07
N LEU A 119 -10.40 -19.39 -5.69
CA LEU A 119 -11.54 -19.59 -4.83
C LEU A 119 -11.10 -20.13 -3.47
N ALA A 120 -11.88 -19.84 -2.44
CA ALA A 120 -11.67 -20.33 -1.09
C ALA A 120 -12.99 -20.75 -0.44
N ASP A 121 -12.94 -21.79 0.39
CA ASP A 121 -14.07 -22.26 1.19
C ASP A 121 -14.01 -21.72 2.63
N LYS A 122 -15.01 -22.09 3.45
CA LYS A 122 -15.08 -21.71 4.87
C LYS A 122 -13.97 -22.34 5.74
N ASN A 123 -13.34 -23.43 5.28
CA ASN A 123 -12.26 -24.13 5.98
C ASN A 123 -10.88 -23.64 5.50
N GLN A 124 -10.84 -22.54 4.74
CA GLN A 124 -9.66 -21.94 4.15
C GLN A 124 -8.92 -22.83 3.13
N HIS A 125 -9.60 -23.85 2.59
CA HIS A 125 -9.10 -24.61 1.45
C HIS A 125 -9.14 -23.73 0.21
N LEU A 126 -8.11 -23.84 -0.63
CA LEU A 126 -7.97 -23.01 -1.83
C LEU A 126 -8.18 -23.86 -3.07
N LEU A 127 -8.99 -23.36 -3.99
CA LEU A 127 -9.19 -23.96 -5.30
C LEU A 127 -8.58 -23.04 -6.35
N LEU A 128 -7.56 -23.56 -7.03
CA LEU A 128 -6.79 -22.85 -8.04
C LEU A 128 -6.54 -23.78 -9.23
N ASN A 129 -6.99 -23.40 -10.43
CA ASN A 129 -6.80 -24.19 -11.66
C ASN A 129 -7.24 -25.67 -11.52
N ASN A 130 -8.44 -25.90 -10.98
CA ASN A 130 -9.00 -27.23 -10.68
C ASN A 130 -8.15 -28.08 -9.73
N MET A 131 -7.24 -27.47 -8.97
CA MET A 131 -6.50 -28.11 -7.90
C MET A 131 -6.97 -27.55 -6.56
N LEU A 132 -7.45 -28.45 -5.70
CA LEU A 132 -7.84 -28.16 -4.33
C LEU A 132 -6.61 -28.32 -3.43
N TYR A 133 -6.27 -27.27 -2.69
CA TYR A 133 -5.18 -27.22 -1.72
C TYR A 133 -5.76 -27.18 -0.30
N PHE A 134 -5.44 -28.19 0.50
CA PHE A 134 -6.03 -28.34 1.83
C PHE A 134 -5.25 -27.56 2.90
N ALA A 135 -5.95 -26.63 3.55
CA ALA A 135 -5.48 -25.96 4.76
C ALA A 135 -5.29 -26.97 5.93
N PRO A 136 -4.49 -26.64 6.95
CA PRO A 136 -3.69 -25.42 7.11
C PRO A 136 -2.29 -25.51 6.48
N THR A 137 -1.86 -26.71 6.10
CA THR A 137 -0.49 -26.94 5.62
C THR A 137 -0.34 -26.72 4.12
N TYR A 138 -1.42 -26.78 3.36
CA TYR A 138 -1.46 -26.68 1.90
C TYR A 138 -0.52 -27.66 1.16
N ALA A 139 -0.02 -28.68 1.88
CA ALA A 139 0.90 -29.68 1.34
C ALA A 139 0.18 -30.76 0.54
N VAL A 140 -1.08 -31.03 0.88
CA VAL A 140 -1.94 -31.98 0.17
C VAL A 140 -2.72 -31.21 -0.89
N LYS A 141 -2.67 -31.71 -2.13
CA LYS A 141 -3.49 -31.19 -3.22
C LYS A 141 -4.13 -32.31 -4.04
N GLU A 142 -5.35 -32.08 -4.48
CA GLU A 142 -6.14 -33.03 -5.26
C GLU A 142 -6.80 -32.32 -6.44
N ARG A 143 -7.10 -33.06 -7.50
CA ARG A 143 -7.87 -32.51 -8.62
C ARG A 143 -9.33 -32.37 -8.16
N ALA A 144 -9.86 -31.16 -8.26
CA ALA A 144 -11.25 -30.89 -7.98
C ALA A 144 -12.15 -31.45 -9.09
N ASP A 145 -13.24 -32.08 -8.67
CA ASP A 145 -14.34 -32.44 -9.55
C ASP A 145 -15.39 -31.31 -9.59
N SER A 146 -16.32 -31.41 -10.55
CA SER A 146 -17.36 -30.39 -10.75
C SER A 146 -18.25 -30.19 -9.51
N THR A 147 -18.43 -31.23 -8.71
CA THR A 147 -19.21 -31.21 -7.45
C THR A 147 -18.50 -30.45 -6.33
N THR A 148 -17.17 -30.53 -6.27
CA THR A 148 -16.34 -29.82 -5.29
C THR A 148 -16.44 -28.30 -5.48
N ILE A 149 -16.50 -27.82 -6.73
CA ILE A 149 -16.59 -26.38 -7.05
C ILE A 149 -17.92 -25.78 -6.59
N GLN A 150 -19.00 -26.56 -6.61
CA GLN A 150 -20.34 -26.11 -6.18
C GLN A 150 -20.49 -26.05 -4.64
N ASN A 151 -19.55 -26.62 -3.89
CA ASN A 151 -19.61 -26.71 -2.43
C ASN A 151 -19.03 -25.47 -1.73
N GLY A 152 -19.70 -24.33 -1.85
CA GLY A 152 -19.47 -23.18 -0.95
C GLY A 152 -18.11 -22.48 -1.11
N PHE A 153 -17.45 -22.67 -2.25
CA PHE A 153 -16.29 -21.88 -2.65
C PHE A 153 -16.74 -20.50 -3.15
N THR A 154 -16.02 -19.47 -2.74
CA THR A 154 -16.22 -18.07 -3.18
C THR A 154 -14.90 -17.46 -3.60
N ALA A 155 -14.91 -16.36 -4.35
CA ALA A 155 -13.69 -15.64 -4.69
C ALA A 155 -12.86 -15.32 -3.43
N ILE A 156 -11.54 -15.57 -3.49
CA ILE A 156 -10.63 -15.35 -2.37
C ILE A 156 -10.73 -13.93 -1.83
N ASP A 157 -10.90 -12.95 -2.72
CA ASP A 157 -11.02 -11.52 -2.42
C ASP A 157 -12.23 -11.20 -1.50
N GLN A 158 -13.26 -12.07 -1.47
CA GLN A 158 -14.44 -11.92 -0.58
C GLN A 158 -14.21 -12.51 0.83
N LYS A 159 -13.15 -13.28 1.01
CA LYS A 159 -12.80 -13.98 2.26
C LYS A 159 -11.61 -13.35 2.98
N VAL A 160 -10.94 -12.39 2.34
CA VAL A 160 -9.82 -11.64 2.89
C VAL A 160 -10.28 -10.90 4.15
N GLU A 161 -9.46 -10.96 5.19
CA GLU A 161 -9.63 -10.06 6.33
C GLU A 161 -9.24 -8.65 5.88
N ASP A 162 -10.23 -7.77 5.80
CA ASP A 162 -9.94 -6.37 5.51
C ASP A 162 -9.01 -5.82 6.60
N LEU A 163 -7.85 -5.30 6.19
CA LEU A 163 -6.92 -4.57 7.05
C LEU A 163 -7.56 -3.23 7.47
N LYS A 164 -8.59 -3.28 8.31
CA LYS A 164 -9.41 -2.10 8.67
C LYS A 164 -8.83 -1.27 9.80
N THR A 165 -7.88 -1.81 10.55
CA THR A 165 -7.26 -1.07 11.64
C THR A 165 -6.08 -0.27 11.09
N ALA A 166 -6.33 1.01 10.81
CA ALA A 166 -5.26 1.98 10.57
C ALA A 166 -4.21 1.88 11.69
N LEU A 167 -2.94 2.10 11.35
CA LEU A 167 -1.90 2.18 12.37
C LEU A 167 -2.18 3.35 13.33
N PRO A 168 -1.82 3.23 14.62
CA PRO A 168 -2.01 4.33 15.56
C PRO A 168 -1.27 5.58 15.09
N GLU A 169 -2.02 6.66 14.92
CA GLU A 169 -1.48 7.98 14.63
C GLU A 169 -1.11 8.70 15.92
N PHE A 170 0.05 9.35 15.98
CA PHE A 170 0.46 10.18 17.12
C PHE A 170 0.27 11.68 16.89
N ASP A 171 -0.06 12.05 15.66
CA ASP A 171 -0.29 13.42 15.24
C ASP A 171 -1.27 13.44 14.06
N GLU A 172 -1.90 14.59 13.82
CA GLU A 172 -2.88 14.75 12.76
C GLU A 172 -2.23 14.58 11.38
N SER A 173 -2.83 13.73 10.55
CA SER A 173 -2.47 13.62 9.14
C SER A 173 -2.78 14.93 8.41
N ILE A 174 -1.83 15.38 7.60
CA ILE A 174 -1.90 16.69 6.94
C ILE A 174 -1.82 16.59 5.44
N VAL A 175 -2.42 17.58 4.82
CA VAL A 175 -2.43 17.77 3.39
C VAL A 175 -1.56 18.98 3.06
N TYR A 176 -0.45 18.77 2.34
CA TYR A 176 0.26 19.88 1.72
C TYR A 176 -0.20 20.11 0.29
N LYS A 177 -0.25 21.38 -0.07
CA LYS A 177 -0.45 21.87 -1.43
C LYS A 177 0.53 23.00 -1.69
N TRP A 178 1.83 22.74 -1.85
CA TRP A 178 2.77 23.74 -2.40
C TRP A 178 4.09 23.10 -2.86
N THR A 179 4.48 23.38 -4.11
CA THR A 179 5.84 23.17 -4.60
C THR A 179 6.32 24.40 -5.34
N ASN A 180 7.50 24.88 -4.98
CA ASN A 180 8.25 25.99 -5.59
C ASN A 180 8.27 25.91 -7.13
N GLY A 181 7.40 26.68 -7.80
CA GLY A 181 7.43 26.89 -9.26
C GLY A 181 7.01 25.72 -10.15
N ARG A 182 6.46 24.62 -9.60
CA ARG A 182 5.83 23.53 -10.36
C ARG A 182 4.34 23.42 -10.02
N LEU A 183 3.59 22.73 -10.87
CA LEU A 183 2.18 22.40 -10.63
C LEU A 183 2.01 21.90 -9.19
N PRO A 184 1.09 22.47 -8.39
CA PRO A 184 0.89 22.04 -7.02
C PRO A 184 0.48 20.57 -7.01
N SER A 185 1.32 19.72 -6.41
CA SER A 185 0.96 18.35 -6.08
C SER A 185 0.36 18.30 -4.68
N TYR A 186 -0.78 17.63 -4.56
CA TYR A 186 -1.38 17.30 -3.27
C TYR A 186 -0.56 16.15 -2.68
N GLN A 187 -0.01 16.33 -1.48
CA GLN A 187 0.71 15.28 -0.79
C GLN A 187 0.22 15.19 0.64
N GLU A 188 -0.37 14.04 0.96
CA GLU A 188 -0.79 13.71 2.32
C GLU A 188 0.43 13.21 3.10
N ILE A 189 0.59 13.63 4.34
CA ILE A 189 1.59 13.11 5.26
C ILE A 189 0.86 12.51 6.45
N PHE A 190 1.17 11.25 6.74
CA PHE A 190 0.59 10.52 7.86
C PHE A 190 1.65 10.29 8.94
N TYR A 191 1.27 10.40 10.21
CA TYR A 191 2.20 10.32 11.35
C TYR A 191 1.86 9.14 12.24
N TYR A 192 2.69 8.10 12.22
CA TYR A 192 2.43 6.84 12.91
C TYR A 192 3.40 6.57 14.06
N GLU A 193 2.88 5.95 15.12
CA GLU A 193 3.69 5.40 16.20
C GLU A 193 3.45 3.89 16.29
N LEU A 194 4.54 3.12 16.17
CA LEU A 194 4.50 1.67 16.27
C LEU A 194 5.67 1.18 17.11
N ASP A 195 5.38 0.39 18.15
CA ASP A 195 6.38 -0.16 19.07
C ASP A 195 7.35 0.90 19.62
N GLY A 196 6.84 2.11 19.92
CA GLY A 196 7.61 3.25 20.41
C GLY A 196 8.43 4.01 19.35
N GLN A 197 8.44 3.55 18.09
CA GLN A 197 9.06 4.27 16.98
C GLN A 197 8.03 5.15 16.28
N ARG A 198 8.28 6.47 16.29
CA ARG A 198 7.52 7.46 15.54
C ARG A 198 8.10 7.66 14.16
N PHE A 199 7.25 7.78 13.15
CA PHE A 199 7.66 8.03 11.77
C PHE A 199 6.55 8.67 10.97
N LYS A 200 6.90 9.26 9.83
CA LYS A 200 5.93 9.79 8.87
C LYS A 200 5.96 9.05 7.54
N THR A 201 4.82 8.93 6.88
CA THR A 201 4.74 8.42 5.51
C THR A 201 4.24 9.50 4.57
N LEU A 202 4.76 9.49 3.36
CA LEU A 202 4.42 10.45 2.32
C LEU A 202 3.45 9.79 1.33
N GLY A 203 2.23 10.29 1.27
CA GLY A 203 1.19 9.92 0.30
C GLY A 203 0.71 8.46 0.37
N SER A 204 0.97 7.75 1.47
CA SER A 204 0.60 6.35 1.62
C SER A 204 0.24 6.00 3.06
N GLU A 205 -0.98 5.50 3.23
CA GLU A 205 -1.47 5.03 4.51
C GLU A 205 -0.78 3.73 4.94
N CYS A 206 -0.69 3.56 6.25
CA CYS A 206 -0.21 2.34 6.87
C CYS A 206 -1.31 1.69 7.71
N TYR A 207 -1.40 0.37 7.61
CA TYR A 207 -2.42 -0.45 8.23
C TYR A 207 -1.76 -1.51 9.10
N ARG A 208 -2.38 -1.79 10.24
CA ARG A 208 -1.89 -2.82 11.15
C ARG A 208 -2.07 -4.19 10.51
N ILE A 209 -1.06 -5.06 10.62
CA ILE A 209 -1.20 -6.45 10.22
C ILE A 209 -1.37 -7.30 11.48
N ASN A 210 -2.56 -7.89 11.61
CA ASN A 210 -2.84 -8.97 12.54
C ASN A 210 -2.56 -8.60 14.01
N SER A 211 -2.31 -9.61 14.85
CA SER A 211 -2.06 -9.46 16.28
C SER A 211 -0.62 -9.05 16.63
N ASN A 212 0.35 -9.20 15.71
CA ASN A 212 1.75 -8.86 16.01
C ASN A 212 2.01 -7.36 15.81
N PRO A 213 2.34 -6.60 16.86
CA PRO A 213 2.47 -5.14 16.77
C PRO A 213 3.67 -4.68 15.94
N LYS A 214 4.59 -5.57 15.56
CA LYS A 214 5.76 -5.20 14.76
C LYS A 214 5.49 -5.18 13.26
N TYR A 215 4.44 -5.84 12.79
CA TYR A 215 4.16 -5.97 11.37
C TYR A 215 3.06 -5.02 10.93
N PHE A 216 3.24 -4.43 9.75
CA PHE A 216 2.30 -3.49 9.20
C PHE A 216 2.37 -3.47 7.67
N TYR A 217 1.29 -3.02 7.05
CA TYR A 217 1.15 -2.90 5.60
C TYR A 217 1.20 -1.42 5.23
N ASN A 218 1.96 -1.05 4.20
CA ASN A 218 1.86 0.25 3.55
C ASN A 218 1.35 0.06 2.13
N SER A 219 0.40 0.90 1.71
CA SER A 219 -0.27 0.77 0.42
C SER A 219 0.65 0.96 -0.79
N ARG A 220 1.79 1.65 -0.63
CA ARG A 220 2.78 1.87 -1.69
C ARG A 220 3.87 0.78 -1.69
N ILE A 221 4.37 0.41 -0.52
CA ILE A 221 5.57 -0.44 -0.39
C ILE A 221 5.21 -1.92 -0.24
N GLY A 222 4.19 -2.26 0.57
CA GLY A 222 3.82 -3.64 0.87
C GLY A 222 3.91 -3.99 2.36
N ILE A 223 4.27 -5.24 2.67
CA ILE A 223 4.33 -5.76 4.04
C ILE A 223 5.71 -5.44 4.64
N MET A 224 5.72 -4.88 5.84
CA MET A 224 6.93 -4.47 6.54
C MET A 224 6.92 -4.90 8.00
N LYS A 225 8.10 -4.80 8.61
CA LYS A 225 8.35 -5.15 10.00
C LYS A 225 9.28 -4.13 10.66
N ILE A 226 8.91 -3.63 11.83
CA ILE A 226 9.80 -2.84 12.67
C ILE A 226 10.76 -3.75 13.45
N LYS A 227 12.01 -3.33 13.61
CA LYS A 227 13.03 -4.14 14.33
C LYS A 227 12.90 -4.02 15.83
#